data_AF-A0A2M7Z0V0-F1
#
_entry.id   AF-A0A2M7Z0V0-F1
#
_cell.length_a   1.000
_cell.length_b   1.000
_cell.length_c   1.000
_cell.angle_alpha   90.00
_cell.angle_beta   90.00
_cell.angle_gamma   90.00
#
_symmetry.space_group_name_H-M   'P 1'
#
loop_
_entity.id
_entity.type
_entity.pdbx_description
1 polymer ?
#
loop_
_entity_poly.entity_id
_entity_poly.type
_entity_poly.pdbx_seq_one_letter_code
_entity_poly.pdbx_strand_id
1 'polypeptide(L)'
;MGKRRLTLTALRDFVREGWRVLRAVMRAVLALPPIVRVGVIAFLILLLGLGVNWTYQAFHKPTEILFPLDRSLNKSPVETWKHYESLFREHATAVITPEFLAALAQVEGGGNPVARTYWRWQLTTWNPLEWYKPASSAVGMYQMTDGTFRKARRYCIHDHVVVEDG
;
A
#
# COMPACT_ATOMS: atom_id res chain seq x y z
N MET A 1 -4.41 35.08 -9.38
CA MET A 1 -4.79 33.66 -9.53
C MET A 1 -4.86 33.30 -11.01
N GLY A 2 -3.78 32.76 -11.60
CA GLY A 2 -3.72 32.42 -13.02
C GLY A 2 -3.99 30.93 -13.26
N LYS A 3 -5.14 30.58 -13.86
CA LYS A 3 -5.44 29.23 -14.34
C LYS A 3 -4.55 28.92 -15.55
N ARG A 4 -3.49 28.12 -15.37
CA ARG A 4 -2.69 27.57 -16.47
C ARG A 4 -3.59 26.65 -17.32
N ARG A 5 -3.99 27.12 -18.51
CA ARG A 5 -4.58 26.27 -19.55
C ARG A 5 -3.44 25.44 -20.16
N LEU A 6 -3.38 24.14 -19.85
CA LEU A 6 -2.58 23.18 -20.60
C LEU A 6 -3.13 23.12 -22.03
N THR A 7 -2.39 23.68 -22.98
CA THR A 7 -2.76 23.72 -24.40
C THR A 7 -2.53 22.35 -25.03
N LEU A 8 -3.47 21.89 -25.85
CA LEU A 8 -3.42 20.61 -26.58
C LEU A 8 -2.12 20.42 -27.39
N THR A 9 -1.47 21.52 -27.78
CA THR A 9 -0.16 21.56 -28.44
C THR A 9 0.97 21.04 -27.55
N ALA A 10 1.00 21.43 -26.28
CA ALA A 10 2.02 20.97 -25.34
C ALA A 10 1.94 19.45 -25.10
N LEU A 11 0.72 18.90 -25.07
CA LEU A 11 0.49 17.46 -24.95
C LEU A 11 0.98 16.71 -26.21
N ARG A 12 0.71 17.26 -27.39
CA ARG A 12 1.07 16.67 -28.68
C ARG A 12 2.58 16.69 -28.94
N ASP A 13 3.25 17.77 -28.52
CA ASP A 13 4.71 17.89 -28.61
C ASP A 13 5.39 16.95 -27.62
N PHE A 14 4.88 16.83 -26.39
CA PHE A 14 5.34 15.84 -25.42
C PHE A 14 5.22 14.39 -25.92
N VAL A 15 4.09 14.05 -26.55
CA VAL A 15 3.87 12.72 -27.14
C VAL A 15 4.83 12.46 -28.31
N ARG A 16 5.08 13.46 -29.18
CA ARG A 16 6.03 13.33 -30.29
C ARG A 16 7.47 13.16 -29.80
N GLU A 17 7.87 13.93 -28.80
CA GLU A 17 9.22 13.86 -28.22
C GLU A 17 9.43 12.49 -27.54
N GLY A 18 8.45 12.03 -26.75
CA GLY A 18 8.45 10.69 -26.15
C GLY A 18 8.53 9.57 -27.20
N TRP A 19 7.81 9.71 -28.33
CA TRP A 19 7.86 8.76 -29.43
C TRP A 19 9.21 8.72 -30.18
N ARG A 20 9.94 9.83 -30.23
CA ARG A 20 11.30 9.86 -30.83
C ARG A 20 12.30 9.17 -29.90
N VAL A 21 12.24 9.47 -28.60
CA VAL A 21 13.08 8.83 -27.58
C VAL A 21 12.86 7.33 -27.56
N LEU A 22 11.58 6.87 -27.55
CA LEU A 22 11.24 5.46 -27.58
C LEU A 22 11.81 4.74 -28.82
N ARG A 23 11.71 5.37 -30.00
CA ARG A 23 12.27 4.83 -31.25
C ARG A 23 13.80 4.80 -31.28
N ALA A 24 14.46 5.75 -30.65
CA ALA A 24 15.92 5.77 -30.52
C ALA A 24 16.39 4.66 -29.58
N VAL A 25 15.72 4.51 -28.43
CA VAL A 25 15.97 3.43 -27.47
C VAL A 25 15.74 2.06 -28.11
N MET A 26 14.63 1.84 -28.82
CA MET A 26 14.39 0.57 -29.52
C MET A 26 15.49 0.24 -30.53
N ARG A 27 15.95 1.22 -31.32
CA ARG A 27 17.03 1.01 -32.29
C ARG A 27 18.35 0.67 -31.61
N ALA A 28 18.69 1.35 -30.50
CA ALA A 28 19.87 1.03 -29.71
C ALA A 28 19.77 -0.39 -29.10
N VAL A 29 18.59 -0.79 -28.61
CA VAL A 29 18.36 -2.14 -28.07
C VAL A 29 18.48 -3.22 -29.14
N LEU A 30 18.01 -2.97 -30.36
CA LEU A 30 18.12 -3.90 -31.48
C LEU A 30 19.56 -4.06 -32.00
N ALA A 31 20.42 -3.08 -31.77
CA ALA A 31 21.85 -3.12 -32.13
C ALA A 31 22.72 -3.85 -31.09
N LEU A 32 22.16 -4.26 -29.96
CA LEU A 32 22.87 -5.02 -28.93
C LEU A 32 23.14 -6.46 -29.36
N PRO A 33 24.21 -7.11 -28.85
CA PRO A 33 24.42 -8.54 -29.01
C PRO A 33 23.18 -9.35 -28.59
N PRO A 34 22.87 -10.48 -29.26
CA PRO A 34 21.62 -11.22 -29.03
C PRO A 34 21.34 -11.57 -27.56
N ILE A 35 22.39 -11.93 -26.81
CA ILE A 35 22.30 -12.27 -25.38
C ILE A 35 21.89 -11.04 -24.55
N VAL A 36 22.52 -9.89 -24.81
CA VAL A 36 22.21 -8.64 -24.10
C VAL A 36 20.79 -8.18 -24.45
N ARG A 37 20.40 -8.31 -25.72
CA ARG A 37 19.03 -8.00 -26.17
C ARG A 37 17.99 -8.85 -25.44
N VAL A 38 18.21 -10.16 -25.31
CA VAL A 38 17.32 -11.05 -24.55
C VAL A 38 17.26 -10.63 -23.09
N GLY A 39 18.40 -10.32 -22.46
CA GLY A 39 18.45 -9.83 -21.08
C GLY A 39 17.66 -8.54 -20.87
N VAL A 40 17.81 -7.55 -21.76
CA VAL A 40 17.07 -6.29 -21.72
C VAL A 40 15.57 -6.53 -21.90
N ILE A 41 15.16 -7.35 -22.86
CA ILE A 41 13.74 -7.67 -23.08
C ILE A 41 13.15 -8.36 -21.84
N ALA A 42 13.85 -9.36 -21.28
CA ALA A 42 13.39 -10.06 -20.08
C ALA A 42 13.26 -9.10 -18.88
N PHE A 43 14.22 -8.19 -18.71
CA PHE A 43 14.15 -7.17 -17.67
C PHE A 43 12.96 -6.21 -17.85
N LEU A 44 12.70 -5.76 -19.08
CA LEU A 44 11.54 -4.90 -19.37
C LEU A 44 10.22 -5.61 -19.12
N ILE A 45 10.12 -6.89 -19.49
CA ILE A 45 8.94 -7.73 -19.20
C ILE A 45 8.75 -7.87 -17.68
N LEU A 46 9.83 -8.12 -16.94
CA LEU A 46 9.77 -8.21 -15.48
C LEU A 46 9.30 -6.90 -14.85
N LEU A 47 9.85 -5.75 -15.27
CA LEU A 47 9.44 -4.43 -14.78
C LEU A 47 7.96 -4.15 -15.09
N LEU A 48 7.52 -4.46 -16.31
CA LEU A 48 6.11 -4.33 -16.69
C LEU A 48 5.22 -5.23 -15.82
N GLY A 49 5.61 -6.48 -15.61
CA GLY A 49 4.89 -7.42 -14.75
C GLY A 49 4.78 -6.95 -13.31
N LEU A 50 5.89 -6.46 -12.73
CA LEU A 50 5.90 -5.86 -11.39
C LEU A 50 5.02 -4.61 -11.32
N GLY A 51 5.04 -3.76 -12.35
CA GLY A 51 4.20 -2.57 -12.45
C GLY A 51 2.70 -2.91 -12.47
N VAL A 52 2.30 -3.84 -13.33
CA VAL A 52 0.91 -4.32 -13.42
C VAL A 52 0.47 -4.95 -12.10
N ASN A 53 1.31 -5.81 -11.52
CA ASN A 53 1.06 -6.45 -10.23
C ASN A 53 0.89 -5.41 -9.11
N TRP A 54 1.78 -4.41 -9.05
CA TRP A 54 1.68 -3.34 -8.06
C TRP A 54 0.41 -2.51 -8.24
N THR A 55 0.06 -2.12 -9.48
CA THR A 55 -1.17 -1.39 -9.77
C THR A 55 -2.41 -2.19 -9.36
N TYR A 56 -2.42 -3.49 -9.63
CA TYR A 56 -3.50 -4.38 -9.21
C TYR A 56 -3.66 -4.38 -7.68
N GLN A 57 -2.56 -4.53 -6.93
CA GLN A 57 -2.59 -4.51 -5.47
C GLN A 57 -2.99 -3.14 -4.92
N ALA A 58 -2.48 -2.05 -5.49
CA ALA A 58 -2.82 -0.69 -5.09
C ALA A 58 -4.31 -0.34 -5.30
N PHE A 59 -4.93 -0.89 -6.36
CA PHE A 59 -6.37 -0.73 -6.59
C PHE A 59 -7.22 -1.44 -5.53
N HIS A 60 -6.82 -2.66 -5.14
CA HIS A 60 -7.58 -3.47 -4.18
C HIS A 60 -7.25 -3.15 -2.71
N LYS A 61 -6.07 -2.56 -2.45
CA LYS A 61 -5.60 -2.13 -1.13
C LYS A 61 -4.90 -0.77 -1.27
N PRO A 62 -5.63 0.36 -1.23
CA PRO A 62 -5.05 1.70 -1.45
C PRO A 62 -3.92 2.08 -0.49
N THR A 63 -3.90 1.49 0.72
CA THR A 63 -2.80 1.62 1.69
C THR A 63 -1.47 1.12 1.12
N GLU A 64 -1.49 0.30 0.07
CA GLU A 64 -0.29 -0.18 -0.61
C GLU A 64 0.54 0.94 -1.26
N ILE A 65 -0.11 2.07 -1.60
CA ILE A 65 0.56 3.26 -2.15
C ILE A 65 1.55 3.87 -1.13
N LEU A 66 1.27 3.72 0.16
CA LEU A 66 2.08 4.29 1.24
C LEU A 66 3.29 3.42 1.62
N PHE A 67 3.61 2.38 0.84
CA PHE A 67 4.72 1.46 1.10
C PHE A 67 6.04 2.18 1.39
N PRO A 68 6.43 3.19 0.60
CA PRO A 68 7.72 3.81 0.79
C PRO A 68 7.79 4.63 2.09
N LEU A 69 6.64 4.98 2.68
CA LEU A 69 6.53 5.84 3.86
C LEU A 69 6.26 5.08 5.15
N ASP A 70 6.02 3.77 5.11
CA ASP A 70 5.48 2.99 6.22
C ASP A 70 6.25 3.19 7.54
N ARG A 71 7.58 3.06 7.54
CA ARG A 71 8.38 3.24 8.77
C ARG A 71 8.45 4.68 9.29
N SER A 72 8.21 5.66 8.43
CA SER A 72 8.25 7.08 8.83
C SER A 72 7.04 7.50 9.66
N LEU A 73 5.97 6.70 9.63
CA LEU A 73 4.71 6.97 10.33
C LEU A 73 4.62 6.25 11.69
N ASN A 74 5.63 5.44 12.03
CA ASN A 74 5.78 4.81 13.33
C ASN A 74 5.95 5.87 14.41
N LYS A 75 5.36 5.61 15.56
CA LYS A 75 5.38 6.49 16.73
C LYS A 75 6.01 5.75 17.90
N SER A 76 6.69 6.51 18.75
CA SER A 76 7.05 6.00 20.08
C SER A 76 5.78 5.79 20.92
N PRO A 77 5.81 4.95 21.97
CA PRO A 77 4.65 4.72 22.83
C PRO A 77 4.04 6.01 23.40
N VAL A 78 4.88 6.99 23.76
CA VAL A 78 4.44 8.29 24.28
C VAL A 78 3.73 9.12 23.21
N GLU A 79 4.24 9.12 21.97
CA GLU A 79 3.60 9.83 20.85
C GLU A 79 2.29 9.18 20.43
N THR A 80 2.23 7.84 20.43
CA THR A 80 1.01 7.06 20.19
C THR A 80 -0.06 7.45 21.20
N TRP A 81 0.28 7.44 22.50
CA TRP A 81 -0.63 7.88 23.55
C TRP A 81 -1.09 9.32 23.34
N LYS A 82 -0.15 10.26 23.19
CA LYS A 82 -0.46 11.68 23.03
C LYS A 82 -1.39 11.97 21.85
N HIS A 83 -1.27 11.23 20.74
CA HIS A 83 -2.10 11.44 19.56
C HIS A 83 -3.47 10.76 19.64
N TYR A 84 -3.56 9.59 20.28
CA TYR A 84 -4.72 8.72 20.16
C TYR A 84 -5.43 8.44 21.48
N GLU A 85 -4.97 9.00 22.61
CA GLU A 85 -5.57 8.80 23.93
C GLU A 85 -7.08 9.04 23.93
N SER A 86 -7.57 10.09 23.27
CA SER A 86 -9.01 10.36 23.22
C SER A 86 -9.77 9.21 22.55
N LEU A 87 -9.26 8.67 21.43
CA LEU A 87 -9.86 7.54 20.72
C LEU A 87 -9.78 6.25 21.55
N PHE A 88 -8.67 6.02 22.24
CA PHE A 88 -8.53 4.86 23.13
C PHE A 88 -9.51 4.92 24.30
N ARG A 89 -9.73 6.10 24.87
CA ARG A 89 -10.72 6.31 25.93
C ARG A 89 -12.13 6.10 25.40
N GLU A 90 -12.46 6.72 24.28
CA GLU A 90 -13.78 6.65 23.65
C GLU A 90 -14.19 5.22 23.28
N HIS A 91 -13.26 4.39 22.82
CA HIS A 91 -13.55 3.03 22.34
C HIS A 91 -13.15 1.92 23.31
N ALA A 92 -12.77 2.26 24.55
CA ALA A 92 -12.51 1.29 25.60
C ALA A 92 -13.81 0.69 26.14
N THR A 93 -13.70 -0.50 26.73
CA THR A 93 -14.75 -1.17 27.51
C THR A 93 -14.26 -1.48 28.92
N ALA A 94 -15.11 -2.05 29.76
CA ALA A 94 -14.73 -2.46 31.11
C ALA A 94 -13.57 -3.48 31.16
N VAL A 95 -13.39 -4.28 30.09
CA VAL A 95 -12.33 -5.30 29.99
C VAL A 95 -11.19 -4.84 29.09
N ILE A 96 -11.51 -4.18 27.98
CA ILE A 96 -10.55 -3.67 27.01
C ILE A 96 -10.27 -2.21 27.34
N THR A 97 -9.29 -1.97 28.21
CA THR A 97 -8.96 -0.61 28.71
C THR A 97 -8.26 0.25 27.64
N PRO A 98 -8.21 1.59 27.82
CA PRO A 98 -7.49 2.48 26.90
C PRO A 98 -6.00 2.14 26.80
N GLU A 99 -5.36 1.77 27.91
CA GLU A 99 -3.95 1.38 27.96
C GLU A 99 -3.72 0.07 27.22
N PHE A 100 -4.66 -0.88 27.31
CA PHE A 100 -4.61 -2.11 26.53
C PHE A 100 -4.70 -1.82 25.03
N LEU A 101 -5.61 -0.95 24.60
CA LEU A 101 -5.73 -0.52 23.20
C LEU A 101 -4.46 0.17 22.71
N ALA A 102 -3.83 1.01 23.53
CA ALA A 102 -2.57 1.68 23.20
C ALA A 102 -1.40 0.69 23.10
N ALA A 103 -1.31 -0.27 24.03
CA ALA A 103 -0.29 -1.30 24.02
C ALA A 103 -0.41 -2.20 22.79
N LEU A 104 -1.63 -2.63 22.45
CA LEU A 104 -1.89 -3.44 21.27
C LEU A 104 -1.54 -2.68 19.98
N ALA A 105 -1.95 -1.42 19.88
CA ALA A 105 -1.58 -0.52 18.77
C ALA A 105 -0.06 -0.39 18.58
N GLN A 106 0.69 -0.38 19.69
CA GLN A 106 2.14 -0.29 19.66
C GLN A 106 2.80 -1.61 19.23
N VAL A 107 2.35 -2.74 19.77
CA VAL A 107 2.94 -4.06 19.48
C VAL A 107 2.63 -4.51 18.04
N GLU A 108 1.41 -4.27 17.57
CA GLU A 108 0.96 -4.72 16.23
C GLU A 108 1.45 -3.79 15.12
N GLY A 109 1.31 -2.48 15.32
CA GLY A 109 1.53 -1.49 14.26
C GLY A 109 2.52 -0.39 14.59
N GLY A 110 3.19 -0.41 15.76
CA GLY A 110 4.11 0.66 16.17
C GLY A 110 3.46 2.05 16.23
N GLY A 111 2.14 2.13 16.51
CA GLY A 111 1.39 3.39 16.50
C GLY A 111 1.19 4.00 15.10
N ASN A 112 1.44 3.23 14.04
CA ASN A 112 1.26 3.67 12.66
C ASN A 112 -0.15 3.29 12.15
N PRO A 113 -1.00 4.27 11.81
CA PRO A 113 -2.39 4.03 11.38
C PRO A 113 -2.51 3.35 10.01
N VAL A 114 -1.44 3.32 9.22
CA VAL A 114 -1.39 2.69 7.89
C VAL A 114 -0.36 1.56 7.82
N ALA A 115 0.01 1.00 8.99
CA ALA A 115 0.92 -0.12 9.10
C ALA A 115 0.47 -1.32 8.24
N ARG A 116 1.43 -2.08 7.75
CA ARG A 116 1.22 -3.10 6.73
C ARG A 116 2.30 -4.17 6.83
N THR A 117 2.02 -5.32 6.24
CA THR A 117 3.02 -6.38 6.20
C THR A 117 3.99 -6.20 5.04
N TYR A 118 5.19 -6.77 5.20
CA TYR A 118 6.19 -6.81 4.14
C TYR A 118 5.68 -7.60 2.94
N TRP A 119 6.21 -7.27 1.76
CA TRP A 119 5.89 -8.00 0.54
C TRP A 119 6.70 -9.28 0.46
N ARG A 120 6.07 -10.36 -0.02
CA ARG A 120 6.68 -11.68 -0.10
C ARG A 120 6.38 -12.31 -1.46
N TRP A 121 7.37 -13.01 -2.00
CA TRP A 121 7.19 -13.88 -3.15
C TRP A 121 6.38 -15.12 -2.77
N GLN A 122 5.34 -15.42 -3.53
CA GLN A 122 4.43 -16.56 -3.34
C GLN A 122 4.23 -17.26 -4.68
N LEU A 123 5.19 -18.08 -5.08
CA LEU A 123 5.16 -18.81 -6.36
C LEU A 123 4.26 -20.07 -6.33
N THR A 124 3.48 -20.24 -5.26
CA THR A 124 2.55 -21.37 -5.05
C THR A 124 1.17 -21.17 -5.69
N THR A 125 0.89 -19.97 -6.21
CA THR A 125 -0.41 -19.63 -6.82
C THR A 125 -0.34 -19.61 -8.35
N TRP A 126 -1.45 -19.99 -8.98
CA TRP A 126 -1.62 -19.96 -10.44
C TRP A 126 -1.91 -18.54 -10.97
N ASN A 127 -2.26 -17.60 -10.09
CA ASN A 127 -2.50 -16.20 -10.46
C ASN A 127 -1.19 -15.39 -10.42
N PRO A 128 -0.64 -14.93 -11.56
CA PRO A 128 0.62 -14.17 -11.57
C PRO A 128 0.55 -12.84 -10.81
N LEU A 129 -0.65 -12.25 -10.64
CA LEU A 129 -0.88 -11.03 -9.84
C LEU A 129 -0.81 -11.27 -8.33
N GLU A 130 -0.61 -12.52 -7.91
CA GLU A 130 -0.43 -12.91 -6.53
C GLU A 130 0.97 -13.47 -6.24
N TRP A 131 1.84 -13.56 -7.25
CA TRP A 131 3.22 -14.00 -7.05
C TRP A 131 4.04 -13.06 -6.18
N TYR A 132 3.69 -11.78 -6.15
CA TYR A 132 4.34 -10.81 -5.28
C TYR A 132 3.28 -9.91 -4.64
N LYS A 133 2.99 -10.15 -3.36
CA LYS A 133 1.95 -9.43 -2.61
C LYS A 133 2.34 -9.29 -1.15
N PRO A 134 1.63 -8.46 -0.35
CA PRO A 134 1.78 -8.45 1.10
C PRO A 134 1.70 -9.86 1.69
N ALA A 135 2.54 -10.16 2.69
CA ALA A 135 2.59 -11.46 3.34
C ALA A 135 1.26 -11.83 4.03
N SER A 136 0.49 -10.82 4.43
CA SER A 136 -0.86 -10.92 4.99
C SER A 136 -1.73 -9.77 4.48
N SER A 137 -3.05 -9.95 4.54
CA SER A 137 -4.01 -8.87 4.32
C SER A 137 -4.07 -7.84 5.47
N ALA A 138 -3.34 -8.08 6.56
CA ALA A 138 -3.31 -7.23 7.75
C ALA A 138 -2.91 -5.79 7.42
N VAL A 139 -3.72 -4.84 7.89
CA VAL A 139 -3.49 -3.39 7.71
C VAL A 139 -3.86 -2.61 8.97
N GLY A 140 -3.26 -1.43 9.10
CA GLY A 140 -3.53 -0.46 10.14
C GLY A 140 -2.86 -0.78 11.47
N MET A 141 -3.09 0.10 12.44
CA MET A 141 -2.41 0.09 13.74
C MET A 141 -2.63 -1.19 14.55
N TYR A 142 -3.72 -1.92 14.29
CA TYR A 142 -4.08 -3.18 14.93
C TYR A 142 -3.88 -4.42 14.04
N GLN A 143 -3.26 -4.26 12.86
CA GLN A 143 -2.98 -5.34 11.92
C GLN A 143 -4.17 -6.27 11.64
N MET A 144 -5.39 -5.71 11.57
CA MET A 144 -6.59 -6.49 11.29
C MET A 144 -6.55 -7.01 9.84
N THR A 145 -6.79 -8.30 9.68
CA THR A 145 -6.92 -8.93 8.36
C THR A 145 -8.29 -8.67 7.74
N ASP A 146 -8.43 -8.76 6.42
CA ASP A 146 -9.73 -8.65 5.73
C ASP A 146 -10.74 -9.67 6.30
N GLY A 147 -10.27 -10.87 6.66
CA GLY A 147 -11.08 -11.92 7.27
C GLY A 147 -11.60 -11.53 8.67
N THR A 148 -10.73 -11.01 9.53
CA THR A 148 -11.09 -10.52 10.86
C THR A 148 -12.03 -9.32 10.76
N PHE A 149 -11.72 -8.35 9.90
CA PHE A 149 -12.53 -7.16 9.71
C PHE A 149 -13.94 -7.49 9.24
N ARG A 150 -14.11 -8.41 8.27
CA ARG A 150 -15.44 -8.86 7.82
C ARG A 150 -16.29 -9.45 8.95
N LYS A 151 -15.67 -10.12 9.92
CA LYS A 151 -16.37 -10.63 11.10
C LYS A 151 -16.65 -9.53 12.10
N ALA A 152 -15.69 -8.65 12.34
CA ALA A 152 -15.71 -7.65 13.40
C ALA A 152 -16.55 -6.42 13.05
N ARG A 153 -16.72 -6.07 11.77
CA ARG A 153 -17.39 -4.84 11.31
C ARG A 153 -18.86 -4.69 11.68
N ARG A 154 -19.49 -5.76 12.20
CA ARG A 154 -20.85 -5.70 12.74
C ARG A 154 -20.86 -5.19 14.18
N TYR A 155 -19.72 -5.28 14.87
CA TYR A 155 -19.60 -4.82 16.25
C TYR A 155 -19.18 -3.36 16.32
N CYS A 156 -19.88 -2.58 17.14
CA CYS A 156 -19.57 -1.19 17.47
C CYS A 156 -19.48 -0.99 18.98
N ILE A 157 -18.81 0.08 19.41
CA ILE A 157 -18.75 0.50 20.81
C ILE A 157 -19.70 1.68 21.00
N HIS A 158 -20.69 1.53 21.89
CA HIS A 158 -21.53 2.63 22.37
C HIS A 158 -21.45 2.67 23.90
N ASP A 159 -21.17 3.86 24.44
CA ASP A 159 -21.07 4.08 25.89
C ASP A 159 -20.21 3.02 26.61
N HIS A 160 -19.06 2.67 25.99
CA HIS A 160 -18.11 1.66 26.48
C HIS A 160 -18.63 0.20 26.50
N VAL A 161 -19.68 -0.09 25.73
CA VAL A 161 -20.28 -1.42 25.58
C VAL A 161 -20.27 -1.85 24.12
N VAL A 162 -20.00 -3.15 23.87
CA VAL A 162 -20.06 -3.75 22.53
C VAL A 162 -21.51 -4.01 22.14
N VAL A 163 -21.93 -3.53 20.97
CA VAL A 163 -23.21 -3.82 20.32
C VAL A 163 -22.96 -4.52 18.97
N GLU A 164 -23.90 -5.34 18.48
CA GLU A 164 -23.75 -6.12 17.24
C GLU A 164 -24.41 -5.48 16.00
N ASP A 165 -25.02 -4.31 16.14
CA ASP A 165 -25.57 -3.52 15.03
C ASP A 165 -25.05 -2.09 15.12
N GLY A 166 -24.12 -1.75 14.23
CA GLY A 166 -23.66 -0.37 13.97
C GLY A 166 -24.44 0.33 12.88
#